data_AF-A0A8J2QSS2-F1
#
_entry.id   AF-A0A8J2QSS2-F1
#
_cell.length_a   1.000
_cell.length_b   1.000
_cell.length_c   1.000
_cell.angle_alpha   90.00
_cell.angle_beta   90.00
_cell.angle_gamma   90.00
#
_symmetry.space_group_name_H-M   'P 1'
#
loop_
_entity.id
_entity.type
_entity.pdbx_description
1 polymer ?
#
loop_
_entity_poly.entity_id
_entity_poly.type
_entity_poly.pdbx_seq_one_letter_code
_entity_poly.pdbx_strand_id
1 'polypeptide(L)' 'MGPKKRVITLRKSLRVHTKRAALEKINLKFIDTASKFGHGRFQTPADKAAFMGTLKKDRVREDAANAAAPAAAQS' A
#
# COMPACT_ATOMS: atom_id res chain seq x y z
N MET A 1 14.62 11.65 16.68
CA MET A 1 13.50 11.45 15.72
C MET A 1 12.21 11.28 16.51
N GLY A 2 11.10 11.89 16.07
CA GLY A 2 9.83 11.88 16.80
C GLY A 2 8.83 10.83 16.34
N PRO A 3 7.63 10.79 16.97
CA PRO A 3 6.54 9.93 16.56
C PRO A 3 6.04 10.31 15.16
N LYS A 4 5.27 9.41 14.55
CA LYS A 4 4.57 9.66 13.29
C LYS A 4 3.80 10.98 13.37
N LYS A 5 3.83 11.77 12.29
CA LYS A 5 3.22 13.11 12.17
C LYS A 5 3.97 14.26 12.89
N ARG A 6 5.10 14.04 13.57
CA ARG A 6 5.94 15.17 14.07
C ARG A 6 6.64 15.88 12.91
N VAL A 7 6.66 17.22 12.95
CA VAL A 7 7.42 18.06 12.00
C VAL A 7 8.92 17.77 12.15
N ILE A 8 9.61 17.56 11.02
CA ILE A 8 11.05 17.34 10.94
C ILE A 8 11.61 18.26 9.85
N THR A 9 12.56 19.12 10.20
CA THR A 9 13.28 19.97 9.23
C THR A 9 14.51 19.23 8.71
N LEU A 10 14.57 18.99 7.39
CA LEU A 10 15.73 18.38 6.74
C LEU A 10 16.67 19.47 6.20
N ARG A 11 17.97 19.35 6.47
CA ARG A 11 19.01 20.27 6.03
C ARG A 11 20.19 19.51 5.43
N LYS A 12 20.85 20.11 4.42
CA LYS A 12 22.08 19.55 3.84
C LYS A 12 23.17 19.43 4.92
N SER A 13 23.99 18.38 4.81
CA SER A 13 25.11 18.19 5.72
C SER A 13 26.12 19.34 5.63
N LEU A 14 26.69 19.69 6.79
CA LEU A 14 27.78 20.66 6.89
C LEU A 14 29.16 20.07 6.64
N ARG A 15 29.25 18.74 6.65
CA ARG A 15 30.50 18.01 6.51
C ARG A 15 30.60 17.43 5.11
N VAL A 16 31.77 17.54 4.50
CA VAL A 16 32.05 16.90 3.21
C VAL A 16 32.06 15.38 3.39
N HIS A 17 31.23 14.68 2.62
CA HIS A 17 31.19 13.23 2.60
C HIS A 17 32.23 12.68 1.62
N THR A 18 33.23 11.96 2.14
CA THR A 18 34.30 11.32 1.32
C THR A 18 34.22 9.80 1.29
N LYS A 19 33.39 9.20 2.16
CA LYS A 19 33.25 7.74 2.27
C LYS A 19 32.42 7.19 1.10
N ARG A 20 32.84 6.06 0.52
CA ARG A 20 32.13 5.38 -0.58
C ARG A 20 30.65 5.12 -0.29
N ALA A 21 30.32 4.68 0.94
CA ALA A 21 28.93 4.44 1.36
C ALA A 21 28.01 5.67 1.26
N ALA A 22 28.56 6.89 1.31
CA ALA A 22 27.77 8.12 1.19
C ALA A 22 27.69 8.66 -0.24
N LEU A 23 28.55 8.19 -1.15
CA LEU A 23 28.64 8.63 -2.54
C LEU A 23 28.04 7.62 -3.53
N GLU A 24 27.56 6.49 -3.02
CA GLU A 24 26.98 5.42 -3.82
C GLU A 24 25.66 5.87 -4.45
N LYS A 25 25.49 5.56 -5.75
CA LYS A 25 24.22 5.76 -6.46
C LYS A 25 23.30 4.58 -6.16
N ILE A 26 22.22 4.83 -5.42
CA ILE A 26 21.29 3.78 -4.98
C ILE A 26 20.25 3.52 -6.07
N ASN A 27 20.22 2.29 -6.60
CA ASN A 27 19.16 1.79 -7.47
C ASN A 27 18.25 0.85 -6.65
N LEU A 28 16.99 1.23 -6.47
CA LEU A 28 16.02 0.43 -5.71
C LEU A 28 15.48 -0.72 -6.56
N LYS A 29 15.44 -1.93 -6.00
CA LYS A 29 14.90 -3.13 -6.68
C LYS A 29 13.48 -3.50 -6.25
N PHE A 30 13.13 -3.28 -4.99
CA PHE A 30 11.86 -3.68 -4.40
C PHE A 30 11.49 -2.75 -3.25
N ILE A 31 10.20 -2.46 -3.10
CA ILE A 31 9.62 -1.72 -1.98
C ILE A 31 8.55 -2.62 -1.35
N ASP A 32 8.67 -2.88 -0.06
CA ASP A 32 7.68 -3.64 0.68
C ASP A 32 6.45 -2.76 0.97
N THR A 33 5.34 -3.06 0.30
CA THR A 33 4.04 -2.40 0.44
C THR A 33 3.07 -3.21 1.30
N ALA A 34 3.52 -4.31 1.91
CA ALA A 34 2.68 -5.10 2.81
C ALA A 34 2.25 -4.30 4.05
N SER A 35 1.06 -4.61 4.56
CA SER A 35 0.54 -4.00 5.78
C SER A 35 1.52 -4.14 6.95
N LYS A 36 1.76 -3.03 7.65
CA LYS A 36 2.49 -2.99 8.93
C LYS A 36 1.58 -3.03 10.15
N PHE A 37 0.27 -3.04 9.92
CA PHE A 37 -0.69 -3.38 10.97
C PHE A 37 -0.80 -4.90 11.05
N GLY A 38 -0.24 -5.48 12.11
CA GLY A 38 -0.08 -6.94 12.25
C GLY A 38 0.99 -7.52 11.31
N HIS A 39 0.74 -8.72 10.79
CA HIS A 39 1.66 -9.44 9.91
C HIS A 39 1.21 -9.36 8.45
N GLY A 40 1.75 -8.41 7.69
CA GLY A 40 1.49 -8.27 6.26
C GLY A 40 2.05 -9.42 5.44
N ARG A 41 1.22 -10.04 4.59
CA ARG A 41 1.62 -11.19 3.74
C ARG A 41 1.55 -10.92 2.23
N PHE A 42 0.83 -9.88 1.83
CA PHE A 42 0.56 -9.56 0.43
C PHE A 42 1.04 -8.15 0.12
N GLN A 43 1.64 -7.98 -1.05
CA GLN A 43 2.12 -6.67 -1.51
C GLN A 43 0.96 -5.84 -2.06
N THR A 44 0.05 -6.48 -2.80
CA THR A 44 -1.14 -5.82 -3.34
C THR A 44 -2.45 -6.43 -2.81
N PRO A 45 -3.56 -5.67 -2.83
CA PRO A 45 -4.88 -6.22 -2.55
C PRO A 45 -5.31 -7.30 -3.55
N ALA A 46 -4.86 -7.21 -4.81
CA ALA A 46 -5.15 -8.19 -5.84
C ALA A 46 -4.51 -9.55 -5.52
N ASP A 47 -3.24 -9.57 -5.07
CA ASP A 47 -2.57 -10.80 -4.63
C ASP A 47 -3.34 -11.47 -3.49
N LYS A 48 -3.86 -10.65 -2.56
CA LYS A 48 -4.67 -11.13 -1.44
C LYS A 48 -6.00 -11.71 -1.91
N ALA A 49 -6.68 -11.06 -2.85
CA ALA A 49 -7.95 -11.54 -3.39
C ALA A 49 -7.77 -12.84 -4.19
N ALA A 50 -6.75 -12.90 -5.04
CA ALA A 50 -6.40 -14.10 -5.80
C ALA A 50 -6.05 -15.27 -4.87
N PHE A 51 -5.30 -15.01 -3.79
CA PHE A 51 -4.93 -16.05 -2.82
C PHE A 51 -6.11 -16.51 -1.95
N MET A 52 -6.94 -15.60 -1.45
CA MET A 52 -8.05 -15.92 -0.55
C MET A 52 -9.29 -16.45 -1.28
N GLY A 53 -9.40 -16.21 -2.59
CA GLY A 53 -10.57 -16.55 -3.40
C GLY A 53 -11.82 -15.73 -3.04
N THR A 54 -12.97 -16.16 -3.52
CA THR A 54 -14.26 -15.52 -3.23
C THR A 54 -14.65 -15.76 -1.78
N LEU A 55 -14.80 -14.69 -0.99
CA LEU A 55 -15.25 -14.81 0.40
C LEU A 55 -16.76 -14.55 0.51
N LYS A 56 -17.36 -14.95 1.63
CA LYS A 56 -18.81 -14.76 1.90
C LYS A 56 -19.25 -13.30 1.75
N LYS A 57 -18.43 -12.35 2.20
CA LYS A 57 -18.69 -10.91 2.12
C LYS A 57 -18.72 -10.39 0.67
N ASP A 58 -18.01 -11.05 -0.23
CA ASP A 58 -17.93 -10.65 -1.63
C ASP A 58 -19.21 -11.11 -2.34
N ARG A 59 -19.71 -12.33 -2.05
CA ARG A 59 -21.02 -12.81 -2.52
C ARG A 59 -22.17 -11.91 -2.07
N VAL A 60 -22.20 -11.51 -0.80
CA VAL A 60 -23.24 -10.59 -0.28
C VAL A 60 -23.19 -9.23 -1.00
N ARG A 61 -22.00 -8.75 -1.38
CA ARG A 61 -21.88 -7.52 -2.18
C ARG A 61 -22.37 -7.71 -3.60
N GLU A 62 -22.07 -8.84 -4.23
CA GLU A 62 -22.57 -9.20 -5.57
C GLU A 62 -24.11 -9.29 -5.55
N ASP A 63 -24.69 -9.95 -4.54
CA ASP A 63 -26.14 -10.07 -4.37
C ASP A 63 -26.81 -8.69 -4.16
N ALA A 64 -26.20 -7.83 -3.33
CA ALA A 64 -26.70 -6.47 -3.11
C ALA A 64 -26.55 -5.58 -4.37
N ALA A 65 -25.47 -5.74 -5.12
CA ALA A 65 -25.26 -5.03 -6.39
C ALA A 65 -26.27 -5.48 -7.47
N ASN A 66 -26.58 -6.78 -7.53
CA ASN A 66 -27.60 -7.33 -8.42
C ASN A 66 -29.02 -6.87 -8.04
N ALA A 67 -29.32 -6.73 -6.74
CA ALA A 67 -30.62 -6.24 -6.28
C ALA A 67 -30.85 -4.74 -6.55
N ALA A 68 -29.77 -3.94 -6.65
CA ALA A 68 -29.85 -2.49 -6.91
C ALA A 68 -29.87 -2.11 -8.40
N ALA A 69 -29.65 -3.07 -9.31
CA ALA A 69 -29.55 -2.82 -10.75
C ALA A 69 -30.86 -2.57 -11.55
N PRO A 70 -32.11 -2.86 -11.11
CA PRO A 70 -33.25 -2.78 -12.02
C PRO A 70 -33.89 -1.37 -12.15
N ALA A 71 -33.23 -0.28 -11.76
CA ALA A 71 -33.86 1.07 -11.74
C ALA A 71 -33.36 2.08 -12.79
N ALA A 72 -32.38 1.76 -13.65
CA ALA A 72 -31.78 2.72 -14.59
C ALA A 72 -32.07 2.46 -16.09
N ALA A 73 -33.00 1.57 -16.43
CA ALA A 73 -33.26 1.17 -17.82
C ALA A 73 -34.71 1.40 -18.33
N GLN A 74 -35.51 2.25 -17.68
CA GLN A 74 -36.85 2.63 -18.16
C GLN A 74 -37.14 4.12 -17.91
N SER A 75 -36.65 5.00 -18.80
CA SER A 75 -37.30 6.24 -19.26
C SER A 75 -36.45 6.89 -20.34
#